data_AF-A0A932IUJ4-F1
#
_entry.id   AF-A0A932IUJ4-F1
#
_cell.length_a   1.000
_cell.length_b   1.000
_cell.length_c   1.000
_cell.angle_alpha   90.00
_cell.angle_beta   90.00
_cell.angle_gamma   90.00
#
_symmetry.space_group_name_H-M   'P 1'
#
loop_
_entity.id
_entity.type
_entity.pdbx_description
1 polymer ?
#
loop_
_entity_poly.entity_id
_entity_poly.type
_entity_poly.pdbx_seq_one_letter_code
_entity_poly.pdbx_strand_id
1 'polypeptide(L)'
;MSSRTREEVVRRLDELNDTTKAKQAFLNSCSDATWITDEQRCEIRWLLDALIEHRRRVRTMTRIWRSMSPQENVSHSLVGETSSLIDESDYFSPFIDKWRSIVVGRTSSDRQAFWRSMRELAELNLSEATEVEEARADGRS
;
A
#
# COMPACT_ATOMS: atom_id res chain seq x y z
N MET A 1 37.23 -0.66 -3.93
CA MET A 1 35.89 -0.28 -4.44
C MET A 1 35.88 1.23 -4.64
N SER A 2 35.48 1.75 -5.80
CA SER A 2 35.52 3.20 -6.09
C SER A 2 34.46 3.97 -5.28
N SER A 3 34.69 5.26 -4.97
CA SER A 3 33.71 6.16 -4.31
C SER A 3 32.33 6.10 -4.99
N ARG A 4 32.34 6.06 -6.34
CA ARG A 4 31.14 5.98 -7.18
C ARG A 4 30.29 4.73 -6.91
N THR A 5 30.91 3.60 -6.54
CA THR A 5 30.18 2.37 -6.20
C THR A 5 29.52 2.48 -4.83
N ARG A 6 30.13 3.18 -3.88
CA ARG A 6 29.53 3.39 -2.54
C ARG A 6 28.35 4.34 -2.60
N GLU A 7 28.48 5.43 -3.34
CA GLU A 7 27.38 6.36 -3.60
C GLU A 7 26.19 5.65 -4.24
N GLU A 8 26.43 4.77 -5.20
CA GLU A 8 25.38 3.95 -5.80
C GLU A 8 24.70 3.03 -4.79
N VAL A 9 25.47 2.33 -3.96
CA VAL A 9 24.90 1.45 -2.92
C VAL A 9 24.05 2.24 -1.93
N VAL A 10 24.54 3.38 -1.45
CA VAL A 10 23.78 4.25 -0.54
C VAL A 10 22.48 4.72 -1.20
N ARG A 11 22.54 5.16 -2.46
CA ARG A 11 21.35 5.56 -3.23
C ARG A 11 20.33 4.44 -3.32
N ARG A 12 20.76 3.21 -3.64
CA ARG A 12 19.87 2.04 -3.71
C ARG A 12 19.23 1.71 -2.37
N LEU A 13 19.99 1.81 -1.28
CA LEU A 13 19.46 1.60 0.07
C LEU A 13 18.46 2.69 0.48
N ASP A 14 18.66 3.93 0.05
CA ASP A 14 17.70 5.02 0.27
C ASP A 14 16.40 4.79 -0.51
N GLU A 15 16.49 4.44 -1.80
CA GLU A 15 15.33 4.04 -2.63
C GLU A 15 14.57 2.86 -2.02
N LEU A 16 15.29 1.88 -1.49
CA LEU A 16 14.73 0.73 -0.80
C LEU A 16 13.96 1.16 0.46
N ASN A 17 14.57 1.99 1.32
CA ASN A 17 13.91 2.51 2.52
C ASN A 17 12.63 3.29 2.20
N ASP A 18 12.64 4.11 1.16
CA ASP A 18 11.46 4.89 0.75
C ASP A 18 10.36 3.99 0.20
N THR A 19 10.72 2.98 -0.59
CA THR A 19 9.79 1.96 -1.08
C THR A 19 9.18 1.16 0.07
N THR A 20 9.99 0.70 1.03
CA THR A 20 9.49 -0.01 2.21
C THR A 20 8.57 0.88 3.06
N LYS A 21 8.90 2.17 3.22
CA LYS A 21 8.05 3.15 3.92
C LYS A 21 6.69 3.30 3.23
N ALA A 22 6.67 3.40 1.89
CA ALA A 22 5.43 3.48 1.12
C ALA A 22 4.58 2.20 1.27
N LYS A 23 5.22 1.02 1.21
CA LYS A 23 4.57 -0.29 1.47
C LYS A 23 3.93 -0.34 2.86
N GLN A 24 4.63 0.13 3.91
CA GLN A 24 4.09 0.22 5.28
C GLN A 24 2.87 1.14 5.36
N ALA A 25 2.96 2.34 4.78
CA ALA A 25 1.85 3.30 4.80
C ALA A 25 0.60 2.75 4.12
N PHE A 26 0.77 2.06 2.99
CA PHE A 26 -0.31 1.37 2.29
C PHE A 26 -0.96 0.31 3.20
N LEU A 27 -0.19 -0.58 3.82
CA LEU A 27 -0.75 -1.63 4.68
C LEU A 27 -1.43 -1.08 5.93
N ASN A 28 -0.90 -0.01 6.54
CA ASN A 28 -1.57 0.69 7.63
C ASN A 28 -2.95 1.24 7.20
N SER A 29 -3.07 1.74 5.97
CA SER A 29 -4.38 2.16 5.46
C SER A 29 -5.37 1.00 5.30
N CYS A 30 -4.86 -0.22 5.08
CA CYS A 30 -5.67 -1.42 5.00
C CYS A 30 -6.10 -1.92 6.40
N SER A 31 -5.24 -1.82 7.42
CA SER A 31 -5.52 -2.41 8.75
C SER A 31 -6.75 -1.83 9.45
N ASP A 32 -7.13 -0.60 9.11
CA ASP A 32 -8.29 0.09 9.69
C ASP A 32 -9.57 -0.14 8.89
N ALA A 33 -9.49 -0.85 7.76
CA ALA A 33 -10.65 -1.12 6.92
C ALA A 33 -11.72 -1.95 7.66
N THR A 34 -12.97 -1.55 7.53
CA THR A 34 -14.11 -2.28 8.11
C THR A 34 -14.47 -3.55 7.34
N TRP A 35 -13.99 -3.69 6.11
CA TRP A 35 -14.30 -4.80 5.20
C TRP A 35 -13.32 -5.98 5.27
N ILE A 36 -12.24 -5.88 6.07
CA ILE A 36 -11.30 -6.98 6.29
C ILE A 36 -11.67 -7.80 7.53
N THR A 37 -11.41 -9.11 7.47
CA THR A 37 -11.60 -10.04 8.59
C THR A 37 -10.50 -9.92 9.65
N ASP A 38 -10.70 -10.50 10.83
CA ASP A 38 -9.68 -10.53 11.88
C ASP A 38 -8.42 -11.31 11.47
N GLU A 39 -8.60 -12.40 10.71
CA GLU A 39 -7.48 -13.16 10.14
C GLU A 39 -6.68 -12.29 9.16
N GLN A 40 -7.37 -11.56 8.29
CA GLN A 40 -6.76 -10.61 7.37
C GLN A 40 -6.03 -9.47 8.09
N ARG A 41 -6.60 -8.95 9.19
CA ARG A 41 -5.90 -7.99 10.07
C ARG A 41 -4.63 -8.58 10.65
N CYS A 42 -4.66 -9.86 11.03
CA CYS A 42 -3.49 -10.58 11.49
C CYS A 42 -2.43 -10.67 10.38
N GLU A 43 -2.80 -11.11 9.17
CA GLU A 43 -1.88 -11.15 8.01
C GLU A 43 -1.22 -9.80 7.74
N ILE A 44 -2.01 -8.71 7.74
CA ILE A 44 -1.50 -7.34 7.55
C ILE A 44 -0.50 -6.98 8.65
N ARG A 45 -0.80 -7.29 9.91
CA ARG A 45 0.08 -6.99 11.05
C ARG A 45 1.42 -7.71 10.93
N TRP A 46 1.41 -8.99 10.60
CA TRP A 46 2.63 -9.76 10.40
C TRP A 46 3.50 -9.17 9.28
N LEU A 47 2.88 -8.78 8.16
CA LEU A 47 3.59 -8.16 7.05
C LEU A 47 4.13 -6.76 7.42
N LEU A 48 3.37 -5.98 8.19
CA LEU A 48 3.82 -4.69 8.72
C LEU A 48 5.05 -4.85 9.62
N ASP A 49 5.02 -5.79 10.56
CA ASP A 49 6.14 -6.07 11.47
C ASP A 49 7.40 -6.47 10.68
N ALA A 50 7.25 -7.34 9.67
CA ALA A 50 8.34 -7.74 8.79
C ALA A 50 8.93 -6.55 8.02
N LEU A 51 8.08 -5.67 7.46
CA LEU A 51 8.53 -4.47 6.75
C LEU A 51 9.18 -3.45 7.69
N ILE A 52 8.71 -3.32 8.92
CA ILE A 52 9.29 -2.43 9.94
C ILE A 52 10.71 -2.87 10.27
N GLU A 53 10.90 -4.16 10.54
CA GLU A 53 12.21 -4.72 10.84
C GLU A 53 13.14 -4.69 9.62
N HIS A 54 12.64 -5.00 8.42
CA HIS A 54 13.39 -4.85 7.19
C HIS A 54 13.87 -3.40 7.00
N ARG A 55 12.98 -2.41 7.13
CA ARG A 55 13.34 -0.98 7.01
C ARG A 55 14.33 -0.53 8.09
N ARG A 56 14.25 -1.10 9.29
CA ARG A 56 15.25 -0.86 10.35
C ARG A 56 16.62 -1.36 9.91
N ARG A 57 16.72 -2.59 9.39
CA ARG A 57 17.97 -3.16 8.87
C ARG A 57 18.53 -2.37 7.69
N VAL A 58 17.70 -1.95 6.74
CA VAL A 58 18.10 -1.07 5.62
C VAL A 58 18.70 0.23 6.14
N ARG A 59 18.04 0.94 7.06
CA ARG A 59 18.58 2.19 7.63
C ARG A 59 19.89 1.97 8.38
N THR A 60 20.05 0.85 9.09
CA THR A 60 21.32 0.51 9.74
C THR A 60 22.41 0.29 8.70
N MET A 61 22.12 -0.47 7.64
CA MET A 61 23.06 -0.71 6.54
C MET A 61 23.48 0.59 5.84
N THR A 62 22.53 1.47 5.54
CA THR A 62 22.81 2.80 4.97
C THR A 62 23.77 3.61 5.85
N ARG A 63 23.59 3.60 7.18
CA ARG A 63 24.48 4.30 8.11
C ARG A 63 25.88 3.71 8.09
N ILE A 64 26.01 2.39 8.06
CA ILE A 64 27.32 1.72 7.97
C ILE A 64 28.03 2.18 6.69
N TRP A 65 27.39 2.07 5.53
CA TRP A 65 27.97 2.53 4.26
C TRP A 65 28.39 4.00 4.26
N ARG A 66 27.57 4.89 4.85
CA ARG A 66 27.89 6.33 4.95
C ARG A 66 29.02 6.63 5.93
N SER A 67 29.21 5.80 6.95
CA SER A 67 30.28 5.97 7.94
C SER A 67 31.66 5.54 7.44
N MET A 68 31.71 4.78 6.34
CA MET A 68 32.96 4.26 5.80
C MET A 68 33.85 5.37 5.23
N SER A 69 35.11 5.40 5.63
CA SER A 69 36.09 6.34 5.07
C SER A 69 36.44 5.97 3.62
N PRO A 70 36.69 6.92 2.69
CA PRO A 70 36.98 6.61 1.28
C PRO A 70 38.06 5.53 1.07
N GLN A 71 39.08 5.54 1.94
CA GLN A 71 40.22 4.61 1.93
C GLN A 71 39.95 3.25 2.61
N GLU A 72 38.82 3.09 3.29
CA GLU A 72 38.49 1.89 4.04
C GLU A 72 38.13 0.72 3.13
N ASN A 73 38.70 -0.46 3.41
CA ASN A 73 38.40 -1.66 2.65
C ASN A 73 36.97 -2.13 2.93
N VAL A 74 36.21 -2.38 1.86
CA VAL A 74 34.85 -2.91 1.95
C VAL A 74 34.92 -4.41 2.18
N SER A 75 34.36 -4.88 3.29
CA SER A 75 34.31 -6.30 3.60
C SER A 75 33.30 -7.03 2.71
N HIS A 76 33.60 -8.28 2.34
CA HIS A 76 32.67 -9.12 1.59
C HIS A 76 31.37 -9.39 2.36
N SER A 77 31.43 -9.46 3.70
CA SER A 77 30.25 -9.61 4.54
C SER A 77 29.31 -8.40 4.43
N LEU A 78 29.83 -7.17 4.41
CA LEU A 78 29.01 -5.97 4.23
C LEU A 78 28.27 -5.98 2.89
N VAL A 79 28.97 -6.35 1.82
CA VAL A 79 28.38 -6.48 0.48
C VAL A 79 27.32 -7.57 0.46
N GLY A 80 27.61 -8.73 1.05
CA GLY A 80 26.66 -9.86 1.14
C GLY A 80 25.38 -9.48 1.87
N GLU A 81 25.49 -8.90 3.07
CA GLU A 81 24.34 -8.43 3.85
C GLU A 81 23.53 -7.35 3.11
N THR A 82 24.22 -6.46 2.39
CA THR A 82 23.55 -5.44 1.57
C THR A 82 22.76 -6.07 0.42
N SER A 83 23.34 -7.07 -0.25
CA SER A 83 22.64 -7.82 -1.32
C SER A 83 21.41 -8.54 -0.76
N SER A 84 21.55 -9.23 0.36
CA SER A 84 20.45 -9.95 1.01
C SER A 84 19.29 -9.02 1.36
N LEU A 85 19.55 -7.78 1.79
CA LEU A 85 18.49 -6.79 2.03
C LEU A 85 17.81 -6.35 0.72
N ILE A 86 18.56 -6.19 -0.37
CA ILE A 86 17.95 -5.86 -1.65
C ILE A 86 17.04 -7.00 -2.12
N ASP A 87 17.52 -8.23 -2.04
CA ASP A 87 16.79 -9.44 -2.45
C ASP A 87 15.55 -9.69 -1.56
N GLU A 88 15.64 -9.41 -0.25
CA GLU A 88 14.52 -9.56 0.69
C GLU A 88 13.33 -8.65 0.33
N SER A 89 13.56 -7.50 -0.32
CA SER A 89 12.46 -6.64 -0.77
C SER A 89 11.58 -7.28 -1.83
N ASP A 90 12.15 -8.13 -2.68
CA ASP A 90 11.41 -8.85 -3.71
C ASP A 90 10.50 -9.92 -3.12
N TYR A 91 10.89 -10.48 -1.97
CA TYR A 91 10.04 -11.41 -1.22
C TYR A 91 8.73 -10.77 -0.76
N PHE A 92 8.73 -9.49 -0.38
CA PHE A 92 7.50 -8.80 0.06
C PHE A 92 6.56 -8.44 -1.07
N SER A 93 7.06 -8.29 -2.31
CA SER A 93 6.29 -7.71 -3.43
C SER A 93 5.00 -8.49 -3.74
N PRO A 94 4.98 -9.83 -3.85
CA PRO A 94 3.75 -10.58 -4.10
C PRO A 94 2.68 -10.37 -3.04
N PHE A 95 3.07 -10.25 -1.77
CA PHE A 95 2.12 -10.03 -0.67
C PHE A 95 1.53 -8.62 -0.70
N ILE A 96 2.34 -7.62 -1.05
CA ILE A 96 1.86 -6.25 -1.26
C ILE A 96 0.91 -6.18 -2.46
N ASP A 97 1.23 -6.87 -3.55
CA ASP A 97 0.42 -6.85 -4.76
C ASP A 97 -0.92 -7.59 -4.58
N LYS A 98 -0.95 -8.66 -3.77
CA LYS A 98 -2.20 -9.28 -3.30
C LYS A 98 -3.10 -8.23 -2.65
N TRP A 99 -2.58 -7.47 -1.69
CA TRP A 99 -3.35 -6.43 -0.99
C TRP A 99 -3.79 -5.29 -1.90
N ARG A 100 -2.93 -4.86 -2.82
CA ARG A 100 -3.31 -3.85 -3.83
C ARG A 100 -4.47 -4.31 -4.69
N SER A 101 -4.43 -5.55 -5.17
CA SER A 101 -5.50 -6.14 -5.99
C SER A 101 -6.83 -6.17 -5.23
N ILE A 102 -6.80 -6.60 -3.95
CA ILE A 102 -8.00 -6.62 -3.10
C ILE A 102 -8.59 -5.21 -2.95
N VAL A 103 -7.76 -4.21 -2.64
CA VAL A 103 -8.21 -2.82 -2.46
C VAL A 103 -8.80 -2.26 -3.76
N VAL A 104 -8.15 -2.47 -4.90
CA VAL A 104 -8.66 -2.04 -6.21
C VAL A 104 -10.00 -2.71 -6.54
N GLY A 105 -10.12 -4.02 -6.31
CA GLY A 105 -11.36 -4.76 -6.50
C GLY A 105 -12.49 -4.24 -5.61
N ARG A 106 -12.16 -3.88 -4.36
CA ARG A 106 -13.10 -3.27 -3.42
C ARG A 106 -13.56 -1.89 -3.88
N THR A 107 -12.63 -0.99 -4.21
CA THR A 107 -12.96 0.35 -4.71
C THR A 107 -13.83 0.29 -5.97
N SER A 108 -13.56 -0.66 -6.87
CA SER A 108 -14.40 -0.88 -8.05
C SER A 108 -15.82 -1.31 -7.67
N SER A 109 -15.96 -2.26 -6.75
CA SER A 109 -17.25 -2.75 -6.26
C SER A 109 -18.05 -1.66 -5.54
N ASP A 110 -17.42 -0.89 -4.66
CA ASP A 110 -18.06 0.20 -3.92
C ASP A 110 -18.56 1.30 -4.88
N ARG A 111 -17.75 1.64 -5.89
CA ARG A 111 -18.15 2.58 -6.94
C ARG A 111 -19.36 2.08 -7.73
N GLN A 112 -19.41 0.80 -8.08
CA GLN A 112 -20.56 0.23 -8.79
C GLN A 112 -21.82 0.22 -7.93
N ALA A 113 -21.70 -0.15 -6.65
CA ALA A 113 -22.82 -0.13 -5.71
C ALA A 113 -23.37 1.29 -5.54
N PHE A 114 -22.50 2.28 -5.36
CA PHE A 114 -22.88 3.69 -5.28
C PHE A 114 -23.71 4.13 -6.50
N TRP A 115 -23.22 3.88 -7.72
CA TRP A 115 -23.95 4.29 -8.92
C TRP A 115 -25.26 3.53 -9.14
N ARG A 116 -25.36 2.29 -8.66
CA ARG A 116 -26.63 1.55 -8.65
C ARG A 116 -27.63 2.22 -7.71
N SER A 117 -27.23 2.50 -6.47
CA SER A 117 -28.11 3.18 -5.50
C SER A 117 -28.53 4.58 -5.97
N MET A 118 -27.64 5.32 -6.63
CA MET A 118 -27.99 6.62 -7.21
C MET A 118 -29.02 6.50 -8.34
N ARG A 119 -28.96 5.43 -9.13
CA ARG A 119 -29.97 5.16 -10.17
C ARG A 119 -31.31 4.80 -9.56
N GLU A 120 -31.32 3.88 -8.60
CA GLU A 120 -32.53 3.48 -7.88
C GLU A 120 -33.21 4.69 -7.21
N LEU A 121 -32.42 5.58 -6.59
CA LEU A 121 -32.93 6.82 -5.99
C LEU A 121 -33.53 7.75 -7.05
N ALA A 122 -32.88 7.89 -8.21
CA ALA A 122 -33.39 8.73 -9.30
C ALA A 122 -34.71 8.16 -9.86
N GLU A 123 -34.81 6.84 -10.01
CA GLU A 123 -36.03 6.15 -10.46
C GLU A 123 -37.18 6.35 -9.47
N LEU A 124 -36.93 6.19 -8.16
CA LEU A 124 -37.93 6.44 -7.12
C LEU A 124 -38.44 7.88 -7.13
N ASN A 125 -37.53 8.86 -7.22
CA ASN A 125 -37.91 10.27 -7.27
C ASN A 125 -38.73 10.60 -8.52
N LEU A 126 -38.43 9.96 -9.66
CA LEU A 126 -39.22 10.15 -10.89
C LEU A 126 -40.60 9.52 -10.76
N SER A 127 -40.73 8.30 -10.20
CA SER A 127 -42.04 7.69 -9.97
C SER A 127 -42.90 8.51 -9.02
N GLU A 128 -42.35 8.99 -7.90
CA GLU A 128 -43.08 9.83 -6.94
C GLU A 128 -43.54 11.15 -7.56
N ALA A 129 -42.69 11.79 -8.37
CA ALA A 129 -43.07 13.03 -9.07
C ALA A 129 -44.22 12.80 -10.06
N THR A 130 -44.20 11.66 -10.77
CA THR A 130 -45.24 11.30 -11.74
C THR A 130 -46.57 11.01 -11.03
N GLU A 131 -46.55 10.28 -9.92
CA GLU A 131 -47.74 9.99 -9.08
C GLU A 131 -48.36 11.28 -8.51
N VAL A 132 -47.54 12.25 -8.09
CA VAL A 132 -48.02 13.55 -7.59
C VAL A 132 -48.65 14.39 -8.70
N GLU A 133 -48.12 14.33 -9.92
CA GLU A 133 -48.71 15.02 -11.08
C GLU A 133 -50.05 14.39 -11.51
N GLU A 134 -50.14 13.06 -11.52
CA GLU A 134 -51.39 12.34 -11.82
C GLU A 134 -52.48 12.61 -10.77
N ALA A 135 -52.14 12.60 -9.48
CA ALA A 135 -53.09 12.91 -8.40
C ALA A 135 -53.64 14.35 -8.49
N ARG A 136 -52.82 15.31 -8.94
CA ARG A 136 -53.25 16.68 -9.20
C ARG A 136 -54.13 16.80 -10.44
N ALA A 137 -53.86 16.02 -11.49
CA ALA A 137 -54.67 15.99 -12.70
C ALA A 137 -56.07 15.39 -12.45
N ASP A 138 -56.18 14.42 -11.55
CA ASP A 138 -57.43 13.72 -11.21
C ASP A 138 -58.30 14.44 -10.15
N GLY A 139 -57.90 15.62 -9.67
CA GLY A 139 -58.76 16.50 -8.86
C GLY A 139 -59.12 15.99 -7.46
N ARG A 140 -58.30 15.13 -6.85
CA ARG A 140 -58.43 14.75 -5.44
C ARG A 140 -57.47 15.58 -4.59
N SER A 141 -57.97 16.66 -3.99
CA SER A 141 -57.33 17.38 -2.87
C SER A 141 -58.10 17.13 -1.59
#